data_AF-A0A9Q0FSL0-F1
#
_entry.id   AF-A0A9Q0FSL0-F1
#
_cell.length_a   1.000
_cell.length_b   1.000
_cell.length_c   1.000
_cell.angle_alpha   90.00
_cell.angle_beta   90.00
_cell.angle_gamma   90.00
#
_symmetry.space_group_name_H-M   'P 1'
#
loop_
_entity.id
_entity.type
_entity.pdbx_description
1 polymer ?
#
loop_
_entity_poly.entity_id
_entity_poly.type
_entity_poly.pdbx_seq_one_letter_code
_entity_poly.pdbx_strand_id
1 'polypeptide(L)'
;MYQFKLIKTCITPAISQTRHFLLQIRPRTTLCAPENSSKESSFVVSYLTNTCGFGLKYALAASKYLRFKGPEKPDAVINFFKAYGFSQTQISRVVKRHPKVLVSKVKTISRKIEFLASRGASSKDVALILANNPHLLGRSLEKQVIPVYNFVRNMVHSDVKAITVLRRGGNIFNYDIDSHMALTTNFLRETGVPESNITRLLLNAPLVLSFLDRLKQTFEEVKKMGFDPSKLSFVVALKAVSSHSKSSWERKVDMYKSFGWSE
;
A
#
# COMPACT_ATOMS: atom_id res chain seq x y z
N MET A 1 33.81 7.34 -21.39
CA MET A 1 33.13 6.42 -22.33
C MET A 1 33.55 4.95 -22.12
N TYR A 2 33.86 4.52 -20.88
CA TYR A 2 34.22 3.13 -20.53
C TYR A 2 33.68 2.81 -19.12
N GLN A 3 32.36 2.70 -18.97
CA GLN A 3 31.70 2.76 -17.64
C GLN A 3 30.49 1.84 -17.45
N PHE A 4 30.17 0.92 -18.37
CA PHE A 4 28.88 0.21 -18.29
C PHE A 4 28.90 -1.18 -18.96
N LYS A 5 29.62 -2.14 -18.39
CA LYS A 5 29.56 -3.53 -18.91
C LYS A 5 29.21 -4.63 -17.90
N LEU A 6 28.94 -4.35 -16.63
CA LEU A 6 28.81 -5.42 -15.63
C LEU A 6 27.42 -5.66 -14.99
N ILE A 7 26.38 -4.88 -15.30
CA ILE A 7 25.01 -5.20 -14.84
C ILE A 7 24.27 -6.12 -15.84
N LYS A 8 24.94 -7.17 -16.33
CA LYS A 8 24.32 -8.19 -17.20
C LYS A 8 24.18 -9.57 -16.55
N THR A 9 24.72 -9.81 -15.36
CA THR A 9 24.94 -11.21 -14.95
C THR A 9 24.20 -11.76 -13.75
N CYS A 10 23.56 -11.01 -12.84
CA CYS A 10 22.80 -11.67 -11.76
C CYS A 10 21.80 -10.76 -11.04
N ILE A 11 20.50 -11.02 -11.17
CA ILE A 11 19.47 -10.48 -10.25
C ILE A 11 18.45 -11.58 -9.91
N THR A 12 18.65 -12.30 -8.78
CA THR A 12 17.71 -12.62 -7.66
C THR A 12 18.20 -13.84 -6.85
N PRO A 13 17.65 -14.15 -5.64
CA PRO A 13 16.86 -13.33 -4.69
C PRO A 13 17.34 -13.44 -3.22
N ALA A 14 17.12 -12.41 -2.39
CA ALA A 14 16.95 -12.59 -0.94
C ALA A 14 16.26 -11.41 -0.21
N ILE A 15 15.11 -11.76 0.38
CA ILE A 15 14.55 -11.34 1.68
C ILE A 15 14.00 -9.91 1.88
N SER A 16 12.67 -9.92 2.03
CA SER A 16 11.77 -9.07 2.84
C SER A 16 12.41 -8.11 3.84
N GLN A 17 12.16 -6.82 3.67
CA GLN A 17 11.92 -5.89 4.78
C GLN A 17 11.02 -4.74 4.32
N THR A 18 9.77 -4.76 4.78
CA THR A 18 8.78 -3.70 4.58
C THR A 18 9.19 -2.47 5.37
N ARG A 19 9.61 -1.39 4.70
CA ARG A 19 9.79 -0.08 5.35
C ARG A 19 8.43 0.59 5.52
N HIS A 20 8.09 0.89 6.77
CA HIS A 20 6.93 1.69 7.14
C HIS A 20 7.11 3.13 6.66
N PHE A 21 6.23 3.60 5.77
CA PHE A 21 6.07 5.02 5.48
C PHE A 21 5.10 5.60 6.52
N LEU A 22 5.59 6.50 7.39
CA LEU A 22 4.74 7.30 8.25
C LEU A 22 4.10 8.40 7.41
N LEU A 23 2.84 8.21 7.00
CA LEU A 23 2.03 9.30 6.49
C LEU A 23 1.60 10.15 7.69
N GLN A 24 2.22 11.31 7.85
CA GLN A 24 1.78 12.33 8.78
C GLN A 24 0.46 12.92 8.28
N ILE A 25 -0.63 12.63 9.00
CA ILE A 25 -1.91 13.30 8.82
C ILE A 25 -1.79 14.67 9.50
N ARG A 26 -1.72 15.75 8.72
CA ARG A 26 -1.73 17.12 9.24
C ARG A 26 -3.11 17.46 9.82
N PRO A 27 -3.21 18.01 11.04
CA PRO A 27 -4.48 18.48 11.59
C PRO A 27 -4.84 19.86 11.03
N ARG A 28 -6.14 20.09 10.78
CA ARG A 28 -6.73 21.42 10.66
C ARG A 28 -7.28 21.80 12.04
N THR A 29 -6.87 22.95 12.56
CA THR A 29 -7.06 23.39 13.95
C THR A 29 -8.49 23.84 14.27
N THR A 30 -8.97 23.32 15.40
CA THR A 30 -9.84 23.89 16.46
C THR A 30 -11.21 24.51 16.16
N LEU A 31 -12.24 23.88 16.74
CA LEU A 31 -13.35 24.55 17.44
C LEU A 31 -13.67 23.75 18.72
N CYS A 32 -13.98 24.48 19.80
CA CYS A 32 -14.10 24.02 21.19
C CYS A 32 -14.88 22.70 21.37
N ALA A 33 -14.33 21.80 22.20
CA ALA A 33 -14.98 20.54 22.53
C ALA A 33 -15.78 20.66 23.86
N PRO A 34 -17.05 20.25 23.90
CA PRO A 34 -17.85 20.26 25.13
C PRO A 34 -17.34 19.20 26.14
N GLU A 35 -17.63 19.38 27.42
CA GLU A 35 -17.12 18.60 28.57
C GLU A 35 -17.34 17.07 28.47
N ASN A 36 -18.34 16.63 27.69
CA ASN A 36 -18.59 15.21 27.37
C ASN A 36 -17.50 14.55 26.50
N SER A 37 -16.66 15.33 25.82
CA SER A 37 -15.58 14.82 24.98
C SER A 37 -14.46 14.14 25.78
N SER A 38 -14.29 14.52 27.05
CA SER A 38 -13.23 14.01 27.93
C SER A 38 -13.46 12.54 28.31
N LYS A 39 -14.68 12.18 28.69
CA LYS A 39 -15.07 10.81 29.07
C LYS A 39 -15.11 9.87 27.87
N GLU A 40 -15.64 10.30 26.73
CA GLU A 40 -15.63 9.51 25.49
C GLU A 40 -14.20 9.25 24.99
N SER A 41 -13.33 10.27 25.01
CA SER A 41 -11.91 10.11 24.65
C SER A 41 -11.19 9.13 25.58
N SER A 42 -11.49 9.18 26.89
CA SER A 42 -10.94 8.27 27.89
C SER A 42 -11.30 6.80 27.62
N PHE A 43 -12.57 6.52 27.32
CA PHE A 43 -13.02 5.15 26.98
C PHE A 43 -12.33 4.62 25.72
N VAL A 44 -12.29 5.41 24.64
CA VAL A 44 -11.67 5.00 23.37
C VAL A 44 -10.18 4.68 23.58
N VAL A 45 -9.46 5.48 24.36
CA VAL A 45 -8.05 5.24 24.69
C VAL A 45 -7.91 3.91 25.43
N SER A 46 -8.70 3.70 26.49
CA SER A 46 -8.69 2.46 27.29
C SER A 46 -9.00 1.23 26.44
N TYR A 47 -10.00 1.30 25.55
CA TYR A 47 -10.33 0.22 24.63
C TYR A 47 -9.16 -0.10 23.68
N LEU A 48 -8.52 0.92 23.10
CA LEU A 48 -7.39 0.71 22.20
C LEU A 48 -6.16 0.15 22.91
N THR A 49 -5.90 0.52 24.16
CA THR A 49 -4.77 -0.01 24.93
C THR A 49 -5.04 -1.42 25.45
N ASN A 50 -6.17 -1.61 26.12
CA ASN A 50 -6.43 -2.81 26.91
C ASN A 50 -7.02 -3.93 26.05
N THR A 51 -7.93 -3.61 25.13
CA THR A 51 -8.59 -4.61 24.28
C THR A 51 -7.82 -4.85 22.99
N CYS A 52 -7.36 -3.78 22.33
CA CYS A 52 -6.64 -3.91 21.05
C CYS A 52 -5.12 -4.09 21.20
N GLY A 53 -4.57 -3.91 22.42
CA GLY A 53 -3.14 -4.10 22.69
C GLY A 53 -2.23 -3.04 22.08
N PHE A 54 -2.73 -1.83 21.80
CA PHE A 54 -1.89 -0.75 21.28
C PHE A 54 -1.21 0.06 22.39
N GLY A 55 -0.01 0.57 22.11
CA GLY A 55 0.67 1.47 23.04
C GLY A 55 -0.08 2.79 23.25
N LEU A 56 0.01 3.34 24.46
CA LEU A 56 -0.70 4.57 24.88
C LEU A 56 -0.53 5.73 23.90
N LYS A 57 0.69 5.97 23.41
CA LYS A 57 0.98 7.04 22.42
C LYS A 57 0.14 6.89 21.15
N TYR A 58 -0.01 5.67 20.65
CA TYR A 58 -0.85 5.40 19.49
C TYR A 58 -2.33 5.57 19.83
N ALA A 59 -2.77 5.01 20.97
CA ALA A 59 -4.17 5.09 21.40
C ALA A 59 -4.65 6.54 21.53
N LEU A 60 -3.85 7.42 22.13
CA LEU A 60 -4.11 8.87 22.23
C LEU A 60 -4.17 9.57 20.87
N ALA A 61 -3.34 9.15 19.90
CA ALA A 61 -3.38 9.73 18.56
C ALA A 61 -4.62 9.26 17.77
N ALA A 62 -4.95 7.98 17.87
CA ALA A 62 -6.09 7.38 17.19
C ALA A 62 -7.44 7.83 17.77
N SER A 63 -7.54 8.04 19.08
CA SER A 63 -8.79 8.45 19.75
C SER A 63 -9.33 9.78 19.21
N LYS A 64 -8.46 10.68 18.74
CA LYS A 64 -8.84 11.95 18.09
C LYS A 64 -9.75 11.77 16.87
N TYR A 65 -9.69 10.60 16.23
CA TYR A 65 -10.43 10.29 15.00
C TYR A 65 -11.58 9.29 15.22
N LEU A 66 -11.82 8.88 16.47
CA LEU A 66 -12.76 7.83 16.85
C LEU A 66 -13.77 8.39 17.84
N ARG A 67 -15.04 8.05 17.63
CA ARG A 67 -16.13 8.42 18.53
C ARG A 67 -17.05 7.22 18.71
N PHE A 68 -16.98 6.60 19.89
CA PHE A 68 -17.89 5.54 20.34
C PHE A 68 -17.90 5.49 21.88
N LYS A 69 -19.05 5.14 22.45
CA LYS A 69 -19.30 5.19 23.91
C LYS A 69 -19.12 3.83 24.61
N GLY A 70 -19.14 2.74 23.85
CA GLY A 70 -19.10 1.37 24.36
C GLY A 70 -18.45 0.40 23.37
N PRO A 71 -18.17 -0.84 23.81
CA PRO A 71 -17.44 -1.81 23.01
C PRO A 71 -18.27 -2.45 21.90
N GLU A 72 -19.60 -2.30 21.90
CA GLU A 72 -20.52 -3.04 21.03
C GLU A 72 -20.20 -2.82 19.54
N LYS A 73 -19.92 -1.56 19.17
CA LYS A 73 -19.61 -1.18 17.79
C LYS A 73 -18.23 -1.70 17.33
N PRO A 74 -17.11 -1.40 18.04
CA PRO A 74 -15.82 -1.93 17.64
C PRO A 74 -15.74 -3.46 17.74
N ASP A 75 -16.39 -4.09 18.73
CA ASP A 75 -16.42 -5.55 18.89
C ASP A 75 -17.19 -6.21 17.75
N ALA A 76 -18.32 -5.65 17.31
CA ALA A 76 -19.04 -6.16 16.14
C ALA A 76 -18.16 -6.19 14.88
N VAL A 77 -17.34 -5.15 14.68
CA VAL A 77 -16.38 -5.09 13.56
C VAL A 77 -15.25 -6.11 13.72
N ILE A 78 -14.67 -6.22 14.91
CA ILE A 78 -13.58 -7.17 15.19
C ILE A 78 -14.08 -8.61 15.03
N ASN A 79 -15.23 -8.93 15.60
CA ASN A 79 -15.85 -10.25 15.52
C ASN A 79 -16.24 -10.59 14.08
N PHE A 80 -16.71 -9.62 13.29
CA PHE A 80 -16.94 -9.82 11.86
C PHE A 80 -15.65 -10.21 11.12
N PHE A 81 -14.53 -9.50 11.37
CA PHE A 81 -13.25 -9.89 10.77
C PHE A 81 -12.78 -11.28 11.21
N LYS A 82 -12.92 -11.62 12.50
CA LYS A 82 -12.59 -12.95 13.02
C LYS A 82 -13.43 -14.04 12.37
N ALA A 83 -14.75 -13.83 12.27
CA ALA A 83 -15.68 -14.77 11.63
C ALA A 83 -15.35 -14.99 10.15
N TYR A 84 -14.83 -13.97 9.47
CA TYR A 84 -14.36 -14.10 8.08
C TYR A 84 -12.96 -14.75 7.96
N GLY A 85 -12.30 -15.06 9.07
CA GLY A 85 -11.00 -15.76 9.10
C GLY A 85 -9.77 -14.86 9.15
N PHE A 86 -9.89 -13.59 9.57
CA PHE A 86 -8.74 -12.73 9.80
C PHE A 86 -8.00 -13.13 11.08
N SER A 87 -6.67 -13.16 11.02
CA SER A 87 -5.85 -13.33 12.22
C SER A 87 -5.84 -12.06 13.08
N GLN A 88 -5.56 -12.20 14.39
CA GLN A 88 -5.41 -11.06 15.29
C GLN A 88 -4.34 -10.07 14.81
N THR A 89 -3.26 -10.56 14.20
CA THR A 89 -2.19 -9.72 13.63
C THR A 89 -2.65 -8.93 12.40
N GLN A 90 -3.51 -9.51 11.56
CA GLN A 90 -4.12 -8.82 10.42
C GLN A 90 -5.11 -7.76 10.91
N ILE A 91 -5.99 -8.09 11.86
CA ILE A 91 -6.95 -7.14 12.46
C ILE A 91 -6.21 -5.97 13.10
N SER A 92 -5.19 -6.24 13.92
CA SER A 92 -4.35 -5.22 14.54
C SER A 92 -3.70 -4.32 13.48
N ARG A 93 -3.21 -4.88 12.36
CA ARG A 93 -2.66 -4.10 11.25
C ARG A 93 -3.70 -3.20 10.58
N VAL A 94 -4.92 -3.70 10.34
CA VAL A 94 -6.02 -2.91 9.77
C VAL A 94 -6.35 -1.74 10.69
N VAL A 95 -6.60 -2.00 11.98
CA VAL A 95 -6.96 -0.98 12.96
C VAL A 95 -5.84 0.03 13.13
N LYS A 96 -4.57 -0.44 13.22
CA LYS A 96 -3.40 0.44 13.38
C LYS A 96 -3.32 1.49 12.27
N ARG A 97 -3.54 1.07 11.03
CA ARG A 97 -3.41 1.92 9.83
C ARG A 97 -4.69 2.66 9.46
N HIS A 98 -5.86 2.15 9.84
CA HIS A 98 -7.16 2.77 9.58
C HIS A 98 -8.10 2.63 10.79
N PRO A 99 -7.88 3.40 11.86
CA PRO A 99 -8.64 3.24 13.11
C PRO A 99 -10.15 3.36 12.90
N LYS A 100 -10.58 4.24 11.99
CA LYS A 100 -12.00 4.49 11.65
C LYS A 100 -12.77 3.23 11.23
N VAL A 101 -12.09 2.13 10.90
CA VAL A 101 -12.74 0.83 10.68
C VAL A 101 -13.59 0.42 11.89
N LEU A 102 -13.15 0.70 13.12
CA LEU A 102 -13.81 0.32 14.36
C LEU A 102 -15.20 0.98 14.53
N VAL A 103 -15.44 2.08 13.84
CA VAL A 103 -16.72 2.80 13.85
C VAL A 103 -17.50 2.65 12.55
N SER A 104 -17.04 1.79 11.63
CA SER A 104 -17.71 1.51 10.37
C SER A 104 -18.87 0.54 10.55
N LYS A 105 -19.88 0.62 9.67
CA LYS A 105 -20.98 -0.36 9.66
C LYS A 105 -20.46 -1.68 9.07
N VAL A 106 -20.72 -2.80 9.73
CA VAL A 106 -20.36 -4.14 9.24
C VAL A 106 -20.88 -4.38 7.82
N LYS A 107 -22.14 -3.99 7.53
CA LYS A 107 -22.72 -4.06 6.18
C LYS A 107 -21.86 -3.37 5.10
N THR A 108 -21.25 -2.23 5.42
CA THR A 108 -20.39 -1.49 4.48
C THR A 108 -19.04 -2.17 4.25
N ILE A 109 -18.55 -2.94 5.22
CA ILE A 109 -17.36 -3.78 5.09
C ILE A 109 -17.71 -5.03 4.27
N SER A 110 -18.83 -5.68 4.60
CA SER A 110 -19.33 -6.90 3.93
C SER A 110 -19.45 -6.71 2.42
N ARG A 111 -20.08 -5.62 1.96
CA ARG A 111 -20.22 -5.35 0.51
C ARG A 111 -18.87 -5.29 -0.23
N LYS A 112 -17.80 -4.81 0.41
CA LYS A 112 -16.47 -4.77 -0.19
C LYS A 112 -15.79 -6.14 -0.22
N ILE A 113 -16.02 -6.94 0.83
CA ILE A 113 -15.55 -8.31 0.91
C ILE A 113 -16.26 -9.19 -0.12
N GLU A 114 -17.59 -9.11 -0.20
CA GLU A 114 -18.43 -9.80 -1.19
C GLU A 114 -18.02 -9.45 -2.61
N PHE A 115 -17.74 -8.17 -2.89
CA PHE A 115 -17.20 -7.77 -4.18
C PHE A 115 -15.89 -8.49 -4.53
N LEU A 116 -14.90 -8.50 -3.62
CA LEU A 116 -13.65 -9.20 -3.86
C LEU A 116 -13.85 -10.71 -4.04
N ALA A 117 -14.73 -11.32 -3.23
CA ALA A 117 -15.09 -12.73 -3.34
C ALA A 117 -15.75 -13.05 -4.70
N SER A 118 -16.65 -12.19 -5.17
CA SER A 118 -17.28 -12.31 -6.51
C SER A 118 -16.29 -12.26 -7.67
N ARG A 119 -15.08 -11.77 -7.41
CA ARG A 119 -13.94 -11.71 -8.35
C ARG A 119 -12.93 -12.83 -8.14
N GLY A 120 -13.30 -13.86 -7.38
CA GLY A 120 -12.48 -15.04 -7.15
C GLY A 120 -11.44 -14.90 -6.03
N ALA A 121 -11.52 -13.87 -5.18
CA ALA A 121 -10.63 -13.77 -4.03
C ALA A 121 -11.05 -14.76 -2.93
N SER A 122 -10.12 -15.60 -2.48
CA SER A 122 -10.34 -16.44 -1.29
C SER A 122 -10.42 -15.60 -0.02
N SER A 123 -10.93 -16.18 1.09
CA SER A 123 -10.95 -15.48 2.39
C SER A 123 -9.55 -15.03 2.83
N LYS A 124 -8.53 -15.84 2.53
CA LYS A 124 -7.11 -15.50 2.78
C LYS A 124 -6.66 -14.31 1.92
N ASP A 125 -7.07 -14.25 0.66
CA ASP A 125 -6.75 -13.12 -0.22
C ASP A 125 -7.41 -11.84 0.26
N VAL A 126 -8.69 -11.88 0.61
CA VAL A 126 -9.43 -10.75 1.19
C VAL A 126 -8.73 -10.24 2.46
N ALA A 127 -8.37 -11.15 3.36
CA ALA A 127 -7.68 -10.78 4.60
C ALA A 127 -6.35 -10.07 4.34
N LEU A 128 -5.55 -10.58 3.39
CA LEU A 128 -4.30 -9.95 2.99
C LEU A 128 -4.53 -8.59 2.30
N ILE A 129 -5.49 -8.49 1.40
CA ILE A 129 -5.81 -7.25 0.68
C ILE A 129 -6.21 -6.15 1.67
N LEU A 130 -7.13 -6.44 2.60
CA LEU A 130 -7.61 -5.45 3.56
C LEU A 130 -6.55 -5.08 4.60
N ALA A 131 -5.74 -6.04 5.07
CA ALA A 131 -4.64 -5.76 5.99
C ALA A 131 -3.52 -4.91 5.33
N ASN A 132 -3.29 -5.10 4.03
CA ASN A 132 -2.27 -4.36 3.29
C ASN A 132 -2.78 -3.03 2.72
N ASN A 133 -4.09 -2.89 2.50
CA ASN A 133 -4.73 -1.69 1.93
C ASN A 133 -5.95 -1.23 2.76
N PRO A 134 -5.79 -0.90 4.05
CA PRO A 134 -6.93 -0.67 4.93
C PRO A 134 -7.72 0.61 4.59
N HIS A 135 -7.14 1.54 3.81
CA HIS A 135 -7.87 2.69 3.26
C HIS A 135 -9.05 2.28 2.35
N LEU A 136 -8.98 1.11 1.71
CA LEU A 136 -10.06 0.54 0.91
C LEU A 136 -11.38 0.52 1.68
N LEU A 137 -11.34 0.25 2.99
CA LEU A 137 -12.51 0.14 3.85
C LEU A 137 -13.25 1.48 4.01
N GLY A 138 -12.52 2.60 3.93
CA GLY A 138 -13.06 3.95 3.99
C GLY A 138 -13.48 4.53 2.63
N ARG A 139 -13.24 3.83 1.51
CA ARG A 139 -13.62 4.29 0.17
C ARG A 139 -15.03 3.83 -0.23
N SER A 140 -15.64 4.53 -1.19
CA SER A 140 -16.88 4.07 -1.84
C SER A 140 -16.59 2.83 -2.67
N LEU A 141 -17.46 1.82 -2.56
CA LEU A 141 -17.35 0.61 -3.35
C LEU A 141 -17.50 0.93 -4.85
N GLU A 142 -18.56 1.68 -5.17
CA GLU A 142 -19.01 1.99 -6.53
C GLU A 142 -18.11 3.04 -7.19
N LYS A 143 -17.76 4.11 -6.48
CA LYS A 143 -17.01 5.24 -7.06
C LYS A 143 -15.49 5.06 -7.04
N GLN A 144 -14.97 4.08 -6.30
CA GLN A 144 -13.52 3.96 -6.14
C GLN A 144 -13.01 2.51 -6.15
N VAL A 145 -13.54 1.63 -5.30
CA VAL A 145 -12.99 0.25 -5.22
C VAL A 145 -13.18 -0.52 -6.53
N ILE A 146 -14.37 -0.46 -7.13
CA ILE A 146 -14.67 -1.10 -8.41
C ILE A 146 -13.83 -0.49 -9.56
N PRO A 147 -13.75 0.85 -9.72
CA PRO A 147 -12.88 1.45 -10.73
C PRO A 147 -11.39 1.08 -10.59
N VAL A 148 -10.80 1.09 -9.38
CA VAL A 148 -9.41 0.59 -9.17
C VAL A 148 -9.29 -0.82 -9.68
N TYR A 149 -10.20 -1.69 -9.24
CA TYR A 149 -10.15 -3.11 -9.57
C TYR A 149 -10.21 -3.30 -11.09
N ASN A 150 -11.17 -2.65 -11.76
CA ASN A 150 -11.35 -2.75 -13.20
C ASN A 150 -10.13 -2.23 -13.96
N PHE A 151 -9.53 -1.11 -13.53
CA PHE A 151 -8.30 -0.59 -14.12
C PHE A 151 -7.17 -1.63 -14.05
N VAL A 152 -6.93 -2.18 -12.86
CA VAL A 152 -5.89 -3.20 -12.65
C VAL A 152 -6.19 -4.46 -13.46
N ARG A 153 -7.44 -4.91 -13.46
CA ARG A 153 -7.91 -6.09 -14.22
C ARG A 153 -7.72 -5.90 -15.71
N ASN A 154 -7.98 -4.72 -16.23
CA ASN A 154 -7.82 -4.39 -17.65
C ASN A 154 -6.35 -4.41 -18.04
N MET A 155 -5.46 -3.87 -17.20
CA MET A 155 -4.01 -3.90 -17.40
C MET A 155 -3.44 -5.33 -17.44
N VAL A 156 -3.87 -6.20 -16.51
CA VAL A 156 -3.28 -7.55 -16.36
C VAL A 156 -4.07 -8.66 -17.06
N HIS A 157 -5.19 -8.29 -17.68
CA HIS A 157 -6.13 -9.13 -18.39
C HIS A 157 -6.66 -10.37 -17.63
N SER A 158 -6.64 -10.38 -16.28
CA SER A 158 -7.03 -11.56 -15.49
C SER A 158 -7.42 -11.19 -14.05
N ASP A 159 -8.52 -11.77 -13.55
CA ASP A 159 -8.98 -11.53 -12.18
C ASP A 159 -7.99 -12.09 -11.14
N VAL A 160 -7.47 -13.30 -11.37
CA VAL A 160 -6.44 -13.93 -10.52
C VAL A 160 -5.19 -13.04 -10.40
N LYS A 161 -4.74 -12.49 -11.53
CA LYS A 161 -3.61 -11.55 -11.57
C LYS A 161 -3.98 -10.23 -10.89
N ALA A 162 -5.18 -9.70 -11.08
CA ALA A 162 -5.63 -8.48 -10.42
C ALA A 162 -5.65 -8.64 -8.89
N ILE A 163 -6.22 -9.74 -8.38
CA ILE A 163 -6.17 -10.10 -6.95
C ILE A 163 -4.73 -10.21 -6.46
N THR A 164 -3.82 -10.78 -7.25
CA THR A 164 -2.39 -10.83 -6.91
C THR A 164 -1.78 -9.44 -6.75
N VAL A 165 -2.11 -8.48 -7.62
CA VAL A 165 -1.67 -7.08 -7.50
C VAL A 165 -2.21 -6.46 -6.21
N LEU A 166 -3.51 -6.58 -5.94
CA LEU A 166 -4.13 -6.01 -4.74
C LEU A 166 -3.54 -6.59 -3.44
N ARG A 167 -3.23 -7.90 -3.43
CA ARG A 167 -2.61 -8.59 -2.29
C ARG A 167 -1.21 -8.08 -1.96
N ARG A 168 -0.39 -7.82 -2.98
CA ARG A 168 0.99 -7.31 -2.80
C ARG A 168 1.03 -5.95 -2.10
N GLY A 169 -0.12 -5.28 -2.01
CA GLY A 169 -0.28 -4.05 -1.28
C GLY A 169 0.22 -2.86 -2.08
N GLY A 170 -0.15 -1.68 -1.61
CA GLY A 170 0.17 -0.44 -2.27
C GLY A 170 -0.54 0.73 -1.63
N ASN A 171 -0.30 1.91 -2.19
CA ASN A 171 -1.16 3.05 -1.98
C ASN A 171 -2.21 3.16 -3.10
N ILE A 172 -2.53 2.06 -3.80
CA ILE A 172 -3.43 2.07 -4.97
C ILE A 172 -4.81 2.63 -4.61
N PHE A 173 -5.31 2.35 -3.40
CA PHE A 173 -6.59 2.89 -2.91
C PHE A 173 -6.45 4.23 -2.15
N ASN A 174 -5.25 4.80 -2.08
CA ASN A 174 -5.03 6.08 -1.42
C ASN A 174 -5.31 7.27 -2.34
N TYR A 175 -5.22 7.06 -3.66
CA TYR A 175 -5.39 8.10 -4.66
C TYR A 175 -6.72 7.95 -5.39
N ASP A 176 -7.11 9.02 -6.07
CA ASP A 176 -8.17 8.95 -7.06
C ASP A 176 -7.64 8.27 -8.32
N ILE A 177 -8.41 7.32 -8.86
CA ILE A 177 -7.97 6.46 -9.98
C ILE A 177 -7.83 7.25 -11.26
N ASP A 178 -8.81 8.12 -11.50
CA ASP A 178 -8.95 8.83 -12.77
C ASP A 178 -7.75 9.73 -13.02
N SER A 179 -7.10 10.21 -11.95
CA SER A 179 -5.85 10.96 -12.07
C SER A 179 -4.62 10.06 -11.92
N HIS A 180 -4.44 9.31 -10.85
CA HIS A 180 -3.09 8.83 -10.52
C HIS A 180 -2.60 7.64 -11.36
N MET A 181 -3.39 6.57 -11.46
CA MET A 181 -2.92 5.33 -12.10
C MET A 181 -2.83 5.50 -13.62
N ALA A 182 -3.81 6.20 -14.22
CA ALA A 182 -3.81 6.53 -15.64
C ALA A 182 -2.61 7.42 -16.02
N LEU A 183 -2.35 8.50 -15.27
CA LEU A 183 -1.17 9.35 -15.50
C LEU A 183 0.13 8.57 -15.37
N THR A 184 0.22 7.67 -14.39
CA THR A 184 1.41 6.85 -14.16
C THR A 184 1.67 5.89 -15.31
N THR A 185 0.63 5.19 -15.81
CA THR A 185 0.78 4.28 -16.94
C THR A 185 1.03 5.02 -18.26
N ASN A 186 0.40 6.18 -18.47
CA ASN A 186 0.60 7.00 -19.67
C ASN A 186 2.04 7.52 -19.74
N PHE A 187 2.57 8.03 -18.62
CA PHE A 187 3.97 8.45 -18.54
C PHE A 187 4.93 7.33 -18.95
N LEU A 188 4.75 6.10 -18.44
CA LEU A 188 5.61 4.97 -18.79
C LEU A 188 5.48 4.61 -20.29
N ARG A 189 4.28 4.65 -20.84
CA ARG A 189 4.04 4.39 -22.27
C ARG A 189 4.72 5.44 -23.15
N GLU A 190 4.50 6.72 -22.86
CA GLU A 190 5.07 7.86 -23.60
C GLU A 190 6.60 7.90 -23.53
N THR A 191 7.18 7.38 -22.44
CA THR A 191 8.63 7.27 -22.27
C THR A 191 9.23 5.98 -22.84
N GLY A 192 8.44 5.20 -23.59
CA GLY A 192 8.93 4.06 -24.36
C GLY A 192 8.96 2.73 -23.60
N VAL A 193 8.32 2.63 -22.43
CA VAL A 193 8.16 1.35 -21.71
C VAL A 193 7.04 0.54 -22.36
N PRO A 194 7.31 -0.70 -22.84
CA PRO A 194 6.29 -1.53 -23.48
C PRO A 194 5.19 -1.93 -22.50
N GLU A 195 3.96 -2.09 -23.00
CA GLU A 195 2.80 -2.51 -22.18
C GLU A 195 3.04 -3.80 -21.38
N SER A 196 3.75 -4.77 -21.97
CA SER A 196 4.13 -6.01 -21.27
C SER A 196 5.01 -5.74 -20.04
N ASN A 197 5.90 -4.76 -20.11
CA ASN A 197 6.81 -4.36 -19.04
C ASN A 197 6.07 -3.54 -17.97
N ILE A 198 5.14 -2.67 -18.36
CA ILE A 198 4.26 -1.94 -17.43
C ILE A 198 3.39 -2.93 -16.65
N THR A 199 2.79 -3.90 -17.34
CA THR A 199 2.03 -4.99 -16.73
C THR A 199 2.88 -5.78 -15.74
N ARG A 200 4.14 -6.07 -16.08
CA ARG A 200 5.07 -6.78 -15.21
C ARG A 200 5.47 -5.97 -13.98
N LEU A 201 5.64 -4.66 -14.11
CA LEU A 201 5.84 -3.74 -12.98
C LEU A 201 4.64 -3.78 -12.04
N LEU A 202 3.42 -3.67 -12.58
CA LEU A 202 2.20 -3.71 -11.80
C LEU A 202 2.05 -5.04 -11.03
N LEU A 203 2.40 -6.17 -11.66
CA LEU A 203 2.32 -7.51 -11.05
C LEU A 203 3.37 -7.75 -9.95
N ASN A 204 4.57 -7.19 -10.09
CA ASN A 204 5.71 -7.55 -9.23
C ASN A 204 6.12 -6.46 -8.25
N ALA A 205 5.76 -5.20 -8.52
CA ALA A 205 6.17 -4.04 -7.75
C ALA A 205 5.15 -2.88 -7.84
N PRO A 206 3.86 -3.10 -7.53
CA PRO A 206 2.83 -2.05 -7.64
C PRO A 206 3.13 -0.79 -6.79
N LEU A 207 3.92 -0.92 -5.73
CA LEU A 207 4.39 0.19 -4.91
C LEU A 207 5.24 1.22 -5.67
N VAL A 208 5.97 0.79 -6.71
CA VAL A 208 6.79 1.70 -7.55
C VAL A 208 5.90 2.72 -8.26
N LEU A 209 4.67 2.32 -8.59
CA LEU A 209 3.69 3.15 -9.29
C LEU A 209 2.89 4.06 -8.34
N SER A 210 3.15 4.01 -7.03
CA SER A 210 2.34 4.73 -6.04
C SER A 210 2.61 6.23 -5.96
N PHE A 211 3.75 6.72 -6.47
CA PHE A 211 4.14 8.13 -6.38
C PHE A 211 4.76 8.59 -7.70
N LEU A 212 4.02 9.38 -8.48
CA LEU A 212 4.41 9.72 -9.85
C LEU A 212 5.70 10.54 -9.91
N ASP A 213 5.86 11.54 -9.05
CA ASP A 213 7.07 12.37 -9.05
C ASP A 213 8.32 11.57 -8.71
N ARG A 214 8.21 10.67 -7.72
CA ARG A 214 9.30 9.77 -7.35
C ARG A 214 9.59 8.77 -8.48
N LEU A 215 8.56 8.26 -9.14
CA LEU A 215 8.71 7.39 -10.30
C LEU A 215 9.48 8.09 -11.42
N LYS A 216 9.09 9.33 -11.77
CA LYS A 216 9.77 10.14 -12.80
C LYS A 216 11.25 10.36 -12.48
N GLN A 217 11.56 10.69 -11.22
CA GLN A 217 12.95 10.83 -10.76
C GLN A 217 13.73 9.51 -10.92
N THR A 218 13.20 8.40 -10.41
CA THR A 218 13.88 7.11 -10.53
C THR A 218 13.99 6.64 -11.99
N PHE A 219 13.01 6.95 -12.83
CA PHE A 219 13.03 6.65 -14.25
C PHE A 219 14.25 7.30 -14.93
N GLU A 220 14.45 8.60 -14.70
CA GLU A 220 15.60 9.32 -15.26
C GLU A 220 16.94 8.83 -14.70
N GLU A 221 16.99 8.46 -13.41
CA GLU A 221 18.19 7.85 -12.82
C GLU A 221 18.55 6.52 -13.50
N VAL A 222 17.57 5.64 -13.69
CA VAL A 222 17.77 4.33 -14.35
C VAL A 222 18.16 4.49 -15.81
N LYS A 223 17.59 5.49 -16.50
CA LYS A 223 17.98 5.84 -17.87
C LYS A 223 19.42 6.36 -17.95
N LYS A 224 19.84 7.22 -17.00
CA LYS A 224 21.23 7.70 -16.89
C LYS A 224 22.23 6.58 -16.62
N MET A 225 21.80 5.49 -15.97
CA MET A 225 22.60 4.27 -15.78
C MET A 225 22.71 3.41 -17.07
N GLY A 226 22.13 3.84 -18.19
CA GLY A 226 22.24 3.16 -19.48
C GLY A 226 21.22 2.03 -19.69
N PHE A 227 20.22 1.88 -18.82
CA PHE A 227 19.15 0.93 -19.06
C PHE A 227 18.16 1.47 -20.10
N ASP A 228 17.87 0.67 -21.11
CA ASP A 228 16.91 0.97 -22.17
C ASP A 228 15.46 0.71 -21.69
N PRO A 229 14.58 1.72 -21.64
CA PRO A 229 13.17 1.59 -21.25
C PRO A 229 12.39 0.50 -22.00
N SER A 230 12.80 0.16 -23.23
CA SER A 230 12.18 -0.90 -24.03
C SER A 230 12.44 -2.31 -23.48
N LYS A 231 13.48 -2.49 -22.65
CA LYS A 231 13.96 -3.81 -22.20
C LYS A 231 13.46 -4.16 -20.81
N LEU A 232 13.31 -5.47 -20.58
CA LEU A 232 12.93 -6.00 -19.27
C LEU A 232 13.95 -5.65 -18.17
N SER A 233 15.23 -5.51 -18.50
CA SER A 233 16.27 -5.10 -17.56
C SER A 233 15.97 -3.73 -16.93
N PHE A 234 15.32 -2.82 -17.65
CA PHE A 234 14.88 -1.53 -17.12
C PHE A 234 13.84 -1.69 -16.01
N VAL A 235 12.85 -2.57 -16.19
CA VAL A 235 11.84 -2.87 -15.17
C VAL A 235 12.49 -3.38 -13.88
N VAL A 236 13.49 -4.24 -14.02
CA VAL A 236 14.22 -4.80 -12.88
C VAL A 236 15.04 -3.72 -12.17
N ALA A 237 15.76 -2.88 -12.92
CA ALA A 237 16.52 -1.76 -12.39
C ALA A 237 15.62 -0.73 -11.69
N LEU A 238 14.50 -0.35 -12.30
CA LEU A 238 13.50 0.56 -11.74
C LEU A 238 12.99 0.07 -10.39
N LYS A 239 12.61 -1.21 -10.30
CA LYS A 239 12.21 -1.83 -9.03
C LYS A 239 13.33 -1.76 -7.98
N ALA A 240 14.57 -2.06 -8.35
CA ALA A 240 15.70 -2.09 -7.44
C ALA A 240 15.99 -0.69 -6.86
N VAL A 241 16.10 0.32 -7.73
CA VAL A 241 16.42 1.70 -7.32
C VAL A 241 15.26 2.31 -6.51
N SER A 242 14.00 2.13 -6.95
CA SER A 242 12.84 2.66 -6.23
C SER A 242 12.63 2.08 -4.83
N SER A 243 13.14 0.86 -4.57
CA SER A 243 12.98 0.18 -3.28
C SER A 243 13.94 0.67 -2.20
N HIS A 244 14.97 1.43 -2.57
CA HIS A 244 16.00 1.90 -1.64
C HIS A 244 15.94 3.43 -1.48
N SER A 245 16.32 3.91 -0.30
CA SER A 245 16.67 5.33 -0.18
C SER A 245 17.95 5.57 -0.95
N LYS A 246 18.16 6.78 -1.47
CA LYS A 246 19.41 7.17 -2.15
C LYS A 246 20.65 6.77 -1.34
N SER A 247 20.67 7.11 -0.06
CA SER A 247 21.74 6.73 0.89
C SER A 247 21.91 5.22 1.12
N SER A 248 20.86 4.42 0.94
CA SER A 248 20.94 2.96 1.03
C SER A 248 21.40 2.34 -0.27
N TRP A 249 21.10 2.98 -1.39
CA TRP A 249 21.56 2.60 -2.72
C TRP A 249 23.05 2.87 -2.86
N GLU A 250 23.50 4.09 -2.56
CA GLU A 250 24.91 4.51 -2.61
C GLU A 250 25.79 3.58 -1.75
N ARG A 251 25.42 3.34 -0.49
CA ARG A 251 26.15 2.40 0.38
C ARG A 251 26.27 0.99 -0.21
N LYS A 252 25.23 0.50 -0.90
CA LYS A 252 25.28 -0.82 -1.55
C LYS A 252 26.24 -0.79 -2.73
N VAL A 253 26.19 0.26 -3.54
CA VAL A 253 27.13 0.46 -4.65
C VAL A 253 28.57 0.51 -4.14
N ASP A 254 28.85 1.30 -3.09
CA ASP A 254 30.17 1.41 -2.49
C ASP A 254 30.66 0.07 -1.91
N MET A 255 29.76 -0.70 -1.29
CA MET A 255 30.06 -2.04 -0.81
C MET A 255 30.46 -2.98 -1.96
N TYR A 256 29.74 -2.99 -3.08
CA TYR A 256 30.14 -3.81 -4.23
C TYR A 256 31.46 -3.35 -4.83
N LYS A 257 31.71 -2.03 -4.90
CA LYS A 257 33.01 -1.47 -5.32
C LYS A 257 34.14 -1.95 -4.40
N SER A 258 33.92 -2.00 -3.09
CA SER A 258 34.90 -2.50 -2.12
C SER A 258 35.22 -4.00 -2.30
N PHE A 259 34.31 -4.77 -2.92
CA PHE A 259 34.54 -6.16 -3.29
C PHE A 259 35.17 -6.34 -4.68
N GLY A 260 35.71 -5.27 -5.27
CA GLY A 260 36.42 -5.31 -6.56
C GLY A 260 35.51 -5.30 -7.78
N TRP A 261 34.23 -4.94 -7.61
CA TRP A 261 33.31 -4.79 -8.74
C TRP A 261 33.57 -3.43 -9.41
N SER A 262 34.01 -3.45 -10.66
CA SER A 262 34.23 -2.25 -11.47
C SER A 262 32.94 -1.74 -12.13
N GLU A 263 32.93 -0.46 -12.50
CA GLU A 263 31.84 0.23 -13.20
C GLU A 263 31.59 -0.31 -14.63
#